data_AF-A0A8C3X334-F1
#
_entry.id   AF-A0A8C3X334-F1
#
_cell.length_a   1.000
_cell.length_b   1.000
_cell.length_c   1.000
_cell.angle_alpha   90.00
_cell.angle_beta   90.00
_cell.angle_gamma   90.00
#
_symmetry.space_group_name_H-M   'P 1'
#
loop_
_entity.id
_entity.type
_entity.pdbx_description
1 polymer ?
#
loop_
_entity_poly.entity_id
_entity_poly.type
_entity_poly.pdbx_seq_one_letter_code
_entity_poly.pdbx_strand_id
1 'polypeptide(L)'
;MPTWAALLLLWAAVEASEDCPAACACRTLDTMGLEVDCRGRGLAALPALPAHTRQLLLANNSLRSVPPGAFDHMLQLQTLDVAHNPWHCDCGLTYLRLWLRDRAPRELLRLRCAGPGPASGRALGQLSGSELGSCGWSLRESWASPGPWWDAALAVVATLGLALLAGLLCT
;
A
#
# COMPACT_ATOMS: atom_id res chain seq x y z
N MET A 1 14.54 -21.88 -49.78
CA MET A 1 14.03 -21.00 -48.71
C MET A 1 14.89 -21.24 -47.49
N PRO A 2 15.88 -20.38 -47.23
CA PRO A 2 16.99 -20.79 -46.39
C PRO A 2 16.56 -20.78 -44.91
N THR A 3 16.90 -21.85 -44.20
CA THR A 3 16.46 -22.18 -42.84
C THR A 3 16.79 -21.11 -41.79
N TRP A 4 17.72 -20.21 -42.08
CA TRP A 4 18.04 -19.06 -41.24
C TRP A 4 16.94 -18.00 -41.20
N ALA A 5 16.06 -17.94 -42.20
CA ALA A 5 14.90 -17.05 -42.19
C ALA A 5 13.89 -17.43 -41.08
N ALA A 6 13.75 -18.72 -40.76
CA ALA A 6 12.90 -19.19 -39.67
C ALA A 6 13.49 -18.85 -38.29
N LEU A 7 14.82 -18.87 -38.16
CA LEU A 7 15.53 -18.45 -36.94
C LEU A 7 15.43 -16.94 -36.69
N LEU A 8 15.45 -16.12 -37.75
CA LEU A 8 15.21 -14.67 -37.62
C LEU A 8 13.74 -14.33 -37.31
N LEU A 9 12.78 -15.10 -37.82
CA LEU A 9 11.37 -14.94 -37.48
C LEU A 9 11.03 -15.38 -36.05
N LEU A 10 11.80 -16.31 -35.46
CA LEU A 10 11.69 -16.67 -34.05
C LEU A 10 12.26 -15.62 -33.10
N TRP A 11 13.19 -14.78 -33.55
CA TRP A 11 13.74 -13.68 -32.75
C TRP A 11 12.86 -12.43 -32.78
N ALA A 12 12.19 -12.15 -33.90
CA ALA A 12 11.28 -11.01 -34.01
C ALA A 12 9.94 -11.16 -33.25
N ALA A 13 9.62 -12.38 -32.79
CA ALA A 13 8.42 -12.64 -32.00
C ALA A 13 8.65 -12.56 -30.48
N VAL A 14 9.90 -12.39 -30.03
CA VAL A 14 10.26 -12.24 -28.61
C VAL A 14 10.66 -10.79 -28.33
N GLU A 15 9.77 -9.87 -28.67
CA GLU A 15 9.68 -8.56 -28.01
C GLU A 15 8.20 -8.31 -27.68
N ALA A 16 7.60 -9.24 -26.93
CA ALA A 16 6.55 -8.83 -26.00
C ALA A 16 7.28 -8.10 -24.87
N SER A 17 7.15 -6.78 -24.83
CA SER A 17 7.70 -5.94 -23.77
C SER A 17 7.36 -6.53 -22.41
N GLU A 18 8.37 -6.94 -21.65
CA GLU A 18 8.25 -7.45 -20.27
C GLU A 18 7.59 -6.45 -19.30
N ASP A 19 7.30 -5.23 -19.74
CA ASP A 19 6.70 -4.18 -18.91
C ASP A 19 5.17 -4.24 -18.81
N CYS A 20 4.45 -4.82 -19.78
CA CYS A 20 2.99 -4.83 -19.75
C CYS A 20 2.41 -6.18 -19.33
N PRO A 21 1.57 -6.26 -18.28
CA PRO A 21 0.90 -7.50 -17.91
C PRO A 21 0.08 -8.07 -19.07
N ALA A 22 0.17 -9.39 -19.32
CA ALA A 22 -0.59 -10.05 -20.39
C ALA A 22 -2.12 -9.88 -20.26
N ALA A 23 -2.62 -9.69 -19.04
CA ALA A 23 -4.03 -9.45 -18.78
C ALA A 23 -4.48 -8.01 -19.09
N CYS A 24 -3.55 -7.07 -19.29
CA CYS A 24 -3.83 -5.64 -19.37
C CYS A 24 -3.43 -5.06 -20.73
N ALA A 25 -3.94 -3.87 -21.04
CA ALA A 25 -3.53 -3.09 -22.20
C ALA A 25 -2.74 -1.88 -21.71
N CYS A 26 -1.55 -1.67 -22.28
CA CYS A 26 -0.71 -0.54 -21.92
C CYS A 26 -0.61 0.46 -23.08
N ARG A 27 -0.71 1.76 -22.78
CA ARG A 27 -0.52 2.83 -23.75
C ARG A 27 0.40 3.92 -23.21
N THR A 28 1.28 4.43 -24.06
CA THR A 28 2.12 5.58 -23.74
C THR A 28 1.28 6.84 -23.70
N LEU A 29 1.53 7.71 -22.72
CA LEU A 29 0.85 8.98 -22.57
C LEU A 29 1.69 10.12 -23.17
N ASP A 30 1.02 11.11 -23.78
CA ASP A 30 1.68 12.29 -24.35
C ASP A 30 2.48 13.10 -23.32
N THR A 31 2.09 13.02 -22.05
CA THR A 31 2.76 13.72 -20.94
C THR A 31 4.02 13.00 -20.45
N MET A 32 4.50 11.98 -21.17
CA MET A 32 5.46 10.97 -20.72
C MET A 32 4.89 10.07 -19.62
N GLY A 33 5.12 8.76 -19.71
CA GLY A 33 4.61 7.76 -18.77
C GLY A 33 3.63 6.78 -19.42
N LEU A 34 3.17 5.81 -18.61
CA LEU A 34 2.37 4.69 -19.09
C LEU A 34 0.98 4.70 -18.45
N GLU A 35 -0.06 4.50 -19.24
CA GLU A 35 -1.35 4.05 -18.74
C GLU A 35 -1.44 2.54 -18.86
N VAL A 36 -1.85 1.88 -17.77
CA VAL A 36 -2.07 0.45 -17.67
C VAL A 36 -3.57 0.23 -17.42
N ASP A 37 -4.28 -0.25 -18.45
CA ASP A 37 -5.71 -0.55 -18.40
C ASP A 37 -5.96 -2.06 -18.20
N CYS A 38 -6.38 -2.41 -17.00
CA CYS A 38 -6.71 -3.77 -16.58
C CYS A 38 -8.21 -3.92 -16.26
N ARG A 39 -9.07 -3.02 -16.74
CA ARG A 39 -10.51 -3.05 -16.38
C ARG A 39 -11.22 -4.29 -16.92
N GLY A 40 -12.11 -4.87 -16.12
CA GLY A 40 -12.99 -5.96 -16.58
C GLY A 40 -12.26 -7.28 -16.87
N ARG A 41 -11.05 -7.49 -16.33
CA ARG A 41 -10.20 -8.65 -16.64
C ARG A 41 -10.37 -9.81 -15.65
N GLY A 42 -11.26 -9.69 -14.67
CA GLY A 42 -11.50 -10.72 -13.66
C GLY A 42 -10.32 -10.94 -12.72
N LEU A 43 -9.46 -9.95 -12.54
CA LEU A 43 -8.26 -10.07 -11.71
C LEU A 43 -8.64 -10.35 -10.25
N ALA A 44 -8.16 -11.47 -9.71
CA ALA A 44 -8.27 -11.80 -8.29
C ALA A 44 -7.08 -11.30 -7.47
N ALA A 45 -5.94 -11.05 -8.14
CA ALA A 45 -4.72 -10.51 -7.57
C ALA A 45 -4.10 -9.50 -8.55
N LEU A 46 -3.27 -8.59 -8.02
CA LEU A 46 -2.54 -7.64 -8.85
C LEU A 46 -1.44 -8.35 -9.66
N PRO A 47 -1.32 -8.09 -10.98
CA PRO A 47 -0.16 -8.53 -11.75
C PRO A 47 1.09 -7.71 -11.41
N ALA A 48 2.24 -8.08 -11.97
CA ALA A 48 3.44 -7.27 -11.90
C ALA A 48 3.24 -5.96 -12.68
N LEU A 49 3.22 -4.82 -12.00
CA LEU A 49 2.93 -3.51 -12.60
C LEU A 49 4.22 -2.73 -12.89
N PRO A 50 4.37 -2.13 -14.08
CA PRO A 50 5.57 -1.36 -14.44
C PRO A 50 5.72 -0.09 -13.60
N ALA A 51 6.96 0.24 -13.23
CA ALA A 51 7.26 1.35 -12.30
C ALA A 51 6.91 2.75 -12.84
N HIS A 52 6.97 2.93 -14.17
CA HIS A 52 6.72 4.22 -14.84
C HIS A 52 5.23 4.43 -15.19
N THR A 53 4.33 3.74 -14.48
CA THR A 53 2.88 3.89 -14.60
C THR A 53 2.42 5.24 -14.02
N ARG A 54 1.68 6.01 -14.81
CA ARG A 54 1.00 7.24 -14.39
C ARG A 54 -0.49 7.07 -14.19
N GLN A 55 -1.11 6.15 -14.93
CA GLN A 55 -2.54 5.87 -14.84
C GLN A 55 -2.74 4.36 -14.74
N LEU A 56 -3.42 3.92 -13.67
CA LEU A 56 -3.67 2.51 -13.40
C LEU A 56 -5.17 2.28 -13.25
N LEU A 57 -5.76 1.54 -14.19
CA LEU A 57 -7.20 1.28 -14.22
C LEU A 57 -7.48 -0.18 -13.87
N LEU A 58 -7.95 -0.42 -12.65
CA LEU A 58 -8.23 -1.75 -12.08
C LEU A 58 -9.72 -1.98 -11.82
N ALA A 59 -10.60 -1.09 -12.31
CA ALA A 59 -12.03 -1.20 -12.07
C ALA A 59 -12.66 -2.49 -12.65
N ASN A 60 -13.79 -2.90 -12.06
CA ASN A 60 -14.56 -4.07 -12.51
C ASN A 60 -13.73 -5.36 -12.50
N ASN A 61 -12.99 -5.62 -11.42
CA ASN A 61 -12.24 -6.85 -11.21
C ASN A 61 -12.75 -7.59 -9.96
N SER A 62 -12.05 -8.65 -9.55
CA SER A 62 -12.38 -9.48 -8.38
C SER A 62 -11.37 -9.28 -7.25
N LEU A 63 -10.73 -8.11 -7.18
CA LEU A 63 -9.73 -7.80 -6.16
C LEU A 63 -10.42 -7.66 -4.79
N ARG A 64 -9.87 -8.33 -3.79
CA ARG A 64 -10.35 -8.27 -2.41
C ARG A 64 -9.45 -7.43 -1.52
N SER A 65 -8.15 -7.39 -1.83
CA SER A 65 -7.16 -6.60 -1.11
C SER A 65 -6.02 -6.20 -2.07
N VAL A 66 -5.15 -5.31 -1.59
CA VAL A 66 -3.92 -4.91 -2.29
C VAL A 66 -2.75 -5.25 -1.37
N PRO A 67 -1.72 -5.97 -1.85
CA PRO A 67 -0.53 -6.25 -1.06
C PRO A 67 0.13 -4.96 -0.55
N PRO A 68 0.65 -4.96 0.69
CA PRO A 68 1.45 -3.83 1.18
C PRO A 68 2.60 -3.52 0.24
N GLY A 69 2.76 -2.24 -0.07
CA GLY A 69 3.82 -1.75 -0.96
C GLY A 69 3.59 -1.92 -2.45
N ALA A 70 2.43 -2.47 -2.88
CA ALA A 70 2.15 -2.71 -4.30
C ALA A 70 2.21 -1.46 -5.19
N PHE A 71 2.07 -0.26 -4.61
CA PHE A 71 2.09 1.00 -5.34
C PHE A 71 3.29 1.90 -4.97
N ASP A 72 4.17 1.46 -4.07
CA ASP A 72 5.21 2.32 -3.51
C ASP A 72 6.32 2.63 -4.52
N HIS A 73 6.55 1.72 -5.48
CA HIS A 73 7.52 1.92 -6.56
C HIS A 73 7.00 2.86 -7.67
N MET A 74 5.70 3.12 -7.73
CA MET A 74 5.07 3.96 -8.76
C MET A 74 4.96 5.42 -8.31
N LEU A 75 6.10 6.09 -8.16
CA LEU A 75 6.18 7.48 -7.66
C LEU A 75 5.43 8.50 -8.53
N GLN A 76 5.26 8.20 -9.81
CA GLN A 76 4.60 9.03 -10.81
C GLN A 76 3.12 8.71 -10.98
N LEU A 77 2.55 7.79 -10.19
CA LEU A 77 1.13 7.41 -10.29
C LEU A 77 0.24 8.61 -9.93
N GLN A 78 -0.60 9.03 -10.88
CA GLN A 78 -1.51 10.17 -10.76
C GLN A 78 -2.97 9.74 -10.69
N THR A 79 -3.34 8.70 -11.45
CA THR A 79 -4.71 8.19 -11.50
C THR A 79 -4.72 6.72 -11.12
N LEU A 80 -5.55 6.38 -10.15
CA LEU A 80 -5.82 5.01 -9.74
C LEU A 80 -7.34 4.82 -9.76
N ASP A 81 -7.85 3.86 -10.53
CA ASP A 81 -9.26 3.48 -10.50
C ASP A 81 -9.38 2.06 -9.95
N VAL A 82 -9.96 1.94 -8.77
CA VAL A 82 -10.14 0.68 -8.02
C VAL A 82 -11.62 0.39 -7.77
N ALA A 83 -12.52 1.10 -8.46
CA ALA A 83 -13.96 0.96 -8.28
C ALA A 83 -14.46 -0.44 -8.68
N HIS A 84 -15.63 -0.81 -8.17
CA HIS A 84 -16.30 -2.07 -8.55
C HIS A 84 -15.44 -3.32 -8.38
N ASN A 85 -14.76 -3.42 -7.23
CA ASN A 85 -14.06 -4.61 -6.80
C ASN A 85 -14.65 -5.06 -5.45
N PRO A 86 -14.71 -6.37 -5.16
CA PRO A 86 -15.28 -6.89 -3.92
C PRO A 86 -14.30 -6.73 -2.74
N TRP A 87 -14.00 -5.48 -2.36
CA TRP A 87 -13.02 -5.16 -1.33
C TRP A 87 -13.40 -5.78 0.03
N HIS A 88 -12.47 -6.56 0.58
CA HIS A 88 -12.52 -7.06 1.94
C HIS A 88 -11.86 -6.03 2.86
N CYS A 89 -12.68 -5.26 3.56
CA CYS A 89 -12.25 -4.21 4.49
C CYS A 89 -11.94 -4.81 5.86
N ASP A 90 -10.88 -5.59 5.90
CA ASP A 90 -10.23 -6.07 7.12
C ASP A 90 -8.85 -5.41 7.25
N CYS A 91 -8.02 -5.96 8.14
CA CYS A 91 -6.73 -5.39 8.48
C CYS A 91 -5.77 -5.42 7.28
N GLY A 92 -5.96 -6.32 6.32
CA GLY A 92 -5.16 -6.43 5.11
C GLY A 92 -5.37 -5.26 4.16
N LEU A 93 -6.52 -4.57 4.25
CA LEU A 93 -6.82 -3.39 3.44
C LEU A 93 -6.24 -2.09 4.02
N THR A 94 -5.56 -2.16 5.17
CA THR A 94 -4.98 -0.99 5.85
C THR A 94 -4.00 -0.24 4.95
N TYR A 95 -3.14 -0.96 4.21
CA TYR A 95 -2.20 -0.34 3.27
C TYR A 95 -2.94 0.51 2.22
N LEU A 96 -3.92 -0.09 1.54
CA LEU A 96 -4.68 0.60 0.50
C LEU A 96 -5.41 1.82 1.06
N ARG A 97 -6.04 1.70 2.23
CA ARG A 97 -6.72 2.82 2.88
C ARG A 97 -5.76 3.98 3.16
N LEU A 98 -4.59 3.70 3.72
CA LEU A 98 -3.59 4.72 4.04
C LEU A 98 -3.01 5.35 2.77
N TRP A 99 -2.70 4.54 1.77
CA TRP A 99 -2.21 5.01 0.47
C TRP A 99 -3.24 5.91 -0.22
N LEU A 100 -4.51 5.49 -0.28
CA LEU A 100 -5.59 6.30 -0.87
C LEU A 100 -5.83 7.60 -0.08
N ARG A 101 -5.74 7.57 1.25
CA ARG A 101 -5.89 8.78 2.07
C ARG A 101 -4.86 9.85 1.71
N ASP A 102 -3.62 9.44 1.43
CA ASP A 102 -2.51 10.34 1.11
C ASP A 102 -2.49 10.75 -0.38
N ARG A 103 -2.70 9.78 -1.28
CA ARG A 103 -2.43 9.94 -2.73
C ARG A 103 -3.69 10.10 -3.57
N ALA A 104 -4.84 9.57 -3.14
CA ALA A 104 -6.07 9.53 -3.93
C ALA A 104 -7.36 9.64 -3.06
N PRO A 105 -7.57 10.75 -2.34
CA PRO A 105 -8.66 10.88 -1.36
C PRO A 105 -10.06 10.79 -1.99
N ARG A 106 -10.18 11.09 -3.29
CA ARG A 106 -11.44 10.94 -4.04
C ARG A 106 -11.86 9.47 -4.16
N GLU A 107 -10.90 8.59 -4.39
CA GLU A 107 -11.14 7.15 -4.51
C GLU A 107 -11.44 6.53 -3.14
N LEU A 108 -10.80 7.02 -2.08
CA LEU A 108 -11.08 6.60 -0.70
C LEU A 108 -12.57 6.75 -0.31
N LEU A 109 -13.22 7.82 -0.80
CA LEU A 109 -14.63 8.09 -0.52
C LEU A 109 -15.60 7.24 -1.36
N ARG A 110 -15.16 6.79 -2.54
CA ARG A 110 -15.98 6.01 -3.48
C ARG A 110 -15.87 4.50 -3.25
N LEU A 111 -14.72 4.05 -2.75
CA LEU A 111 -14.46 2.64 -2.49
C LEU A 111 -15.38 2.14 -1.37
N ARG A 112 -16.32 1.26 -1.72
CA ARG A 112 -17.20 0.58 -0.77
C ARG A 112 -16.73 -0.84 -0.51
N CYS A 113 -16.84 -1.24 0.73
CA CYS A 113 -16.49 -2.58 1.18
C CYS A 113 -17.57 -3.60 0.76
N ALA A 114 -17.15 -4.74 0.22
CA ALA A 114 -18.06 -5.87 0.01
C ALA A 114 -18.27 -6.67 1.30
N GLY A 115 -17.25 -6.73 2.16
CA GLY A 115 -17.30 -7.40 3.46
C GLY A 115 -15.95 -7.31 4.17
N PRO A 116 -15.68 -8.16 5.17
CA PRO A 116 -16.63 -9.03 5.86
C PRO A 116 -17.54 -8.27 6.86
N GLY A 117 -18.67 -8.88 7.24
CA GLY A 117 -19.49 -8.47 8.38
C GLY A 117 -20.01 -7.02 8.31
N PRO A 118 -19.86 -6.22 9.39
CA PRO A 118 -20.47 -4.88 9.50
C PRO A 118 -19.78 -3.83 8.62
N ALA A 119 -18.62 -4.14 8.02
CA ALA A 119 -17.98 -3.25 7.06
C ALA A 119 -18.71 -3.25 5.71
N SER A 120 -19.49 -4.29 5.39
CA SER A 120 -20.17 -4.41 4.10
C SER A 120 -21.04 -3.18 3.79
N GLY A 121 -20.92 -2.68 2.57
CA GLY A 121 -21.65 -1.51 2.08
C GLY A 121 -21.09 -0.15 2.56
N ARG A 122 -20.22 -0.12 3.58
CA ARG A 122 -19.63 1.13 4.09
C ARG A 122 -18.50 1.61 3.17
N ALA A 123 -18.30 2.93 3.14
CA ALA A 123 -17.16 3.50 2.42
C ALA A 123 -15.87 3.31 3.24
N LEU A 124 -14.76 2.99 2.59
CA LEU A 124 -13.48 2.76 3.26
C LEU A 124 -12.98 4.01 4.00
N GLY A 125 -13.28 5.20 3.50
CA GLY A 125 -12.99 6.46 4.18
C GLY A 125 -13.72 6.64 5.53
N GLN A 126 -14.84 5.94 5.75
CA GLN A 126 -15.62 6.01 6.99
C GLN A 126 -15.17 5.01 8.05
N LEU A 127 -14.38 4.01 7.67
CA LEU A 127 -13.86 3.01 8.60
C LEU A 127 -12.66 3.59 9.33
N SER A 128 -12.55 3.29 10.62
CA SER A 128 -11.41 3.56 11.49
C SER A 128 -10.41 2.39 11.46
N GLY A 129 -9.20 2.59 12.02
CA GLY A 129 -8.18 1.53 12.05
C GLY A 129 -8.62 0.32 12.87
N SER A 130 -9.34 0.55 13.97
CA SER A 130 -9.89 -0.51 14.82
C SER A 130 -10.99 -1.31 14.12
N GLU A 131 -11.81 -0.70 13.27
CA GLU A 131 -12.86 -1.39 12.50
C GLU A 131 -12.29 -2.30 11.40
N LEU A 132 -11.09 -2.01 10.88
CA LEU A 132 -10.37 -2.93 10.00
C LEU A 132 -9.76 -4.10 10.79
N GLY A 133 -9.54 -3.95 12.09
CA GLY A 133 -8.92 -4.97 12.95
C GLY A 133 -7.40 -4.98 12.90
N SER A 134 -6.77 -5.90 13.65
CA SER A 134 -5.32 -6.06 13.69
C SER A 134 -4.85 -7.27 12.88
N CYS A 135 -3.81 -7.08 12.06
CA CYS A 135 -3.19 -8.15 11.26
C CYS A 135 -2.12 -8.91 12.04
N GLY A 136 -2.37 -9.20 13.32
CA GLY A 136 -1.43 -9.95 14.16
C GLY A 136 -0.12 -9.23 14.49
N TRP A 137 0.02 -7.94 14.13
CA TRP A 137 1.06 -7.10 14.70
C TRP A 137 0.64 -6.75 16.13
N SER A 138 1.05 -7.56 17.09
CA SER A 138 1.23 -7.03 18.45
C SER A 138 2.42 -6.08 18.35
N LEU A 139 2.22 -4.78 18.60
CA LEU A 139 3.34 -3.94 19.03
C LEU A 139 4.01 -4.72 20.16
N ARG A 140 5.26 -5.14 19.94
CA ARG A 140 5.99 -5.85 20.98
C ARG A 140 5.98 -4.92 22.19
N GLU A 141 5.31 -5.32 23.26
CA GLU A 141 5.14 -4.51 24.49
C GLU A 141 6.47 -4.05 25.09
N SER A 142 7.60 -4.59 24.63
CA SER A 142 8.96 -4.24 25.06
C SER A 142 9.31 -2.75 24.97
N TRP A 143 8.54 -1.93 24.25
CA TRP A 143 8.79 -0.47 24.13
C TRP A 143 7.74 0.39 24.86
N ALA A 144 6.61 -0.20 25.28
CA ALA A 144 5.51 0.54 25.90
C ALA A 144 5.70 0.71 27.42
N SER A 145 6.58 -0.09 28.02
CA SER A 145 6.98 0.05 29.42
C SER A 145 8.49 -0.09 29.49
N PRO A 146 9.25 0.99 29.68
CA PRO A 146 10.58 0.88 30.24
C PRO A 146 10.38 0.11 31.56
N GLY A 147 10.99 -1.07 31.72
CA GLY A 147 10.79 -1.91 32.92
C GLY A 147 10.98 -1.13 34.24
N PRO A 148 10.55 -1.69 35.39
CA PRO A 148 10.43 -0.97 36.68
C PRO A 148 11.71 -0.28 37.19
N TRP A 149 12.87 -0.60 36.61
CA TRP A 149 14.14 0.03 36.87
C TRP A 149 14.27 1.45 36.30
N TRP A 150 13.50 1.80 35.27
CA TRP A 150 13.53 3.15 34.69
C TRP A 150 12.93 4.19 35.63
N ASP A 151 11.84 3.85 36.32
CA ASP A 151 11.25 4.71 37.34
C ASP A 151 12.23 4.93 38.52
N ALA A 152 12.93 3.86 38.92
CA ALA A 152 13.97 3.93 39.94
C ALA A 152 15.17 4.79 39.50
N ALA A 153 15.61 4.66 38.24
CA ALA A 153 16.71 5.46 37.70
C ALA A 153 16.36 6.95 37.66
N LEU A 154 15.13 7.31 37.25
CA LEU A 154 14.65 8.69 37.26
C LEU A 154 14.61 9.28 38.68
N ALA A 155 14.16 8.51 39.66
CA ALA A 155 14.16 8.94 41.07
C ALA A 155 15.57 9.18 41.61
N VAL A 156 16.54 8.34 41.26
CA VAL A 156 17.95 8.52 41.65
C VAL A 156 18.54 9.78 41.01
N VAL A 157 18.30 10.00 39.72
CA VAL A 157 18.77 11.21 39.02
C VAL A 157 18.17 12.48 39.64
N ALA A 158 16.87 12.47 39.95
CA ALA A 158 16.20 13.60 40.58
C ALA A 158 16.74 13.91 41.99
N THR A 159 16.98 12.88 42.81
CA THR A 159 17.52 13.05 44.17
C THR A 159 18.97 13.56 44.16
N LEU A 160 19.81 13.01 43.29
CA LEU A 160 21.18 13.50 43.11
C LEU A 160 21.21 14.94 42.60
N GLY A 161 20.35 15.29 41.64
CA GLY A 161 20.24 16.67 41.13
C GLY A 161 19.81 17.67 42.20
N LEU A 162 18.82 17.33 43.02
CA LEU A 162 18.39 18.16 44.15
C LEU A 162 19.50 18.33 45.20
N ALA A 163 20.23 17.27 45.53
CA ALA A 163 21.36 17.35 46.45
C ALA A 163 22.49 18.25 45.93
N LEU A 164 22.77 18.19 44.63
CA LEU A 164 23.78 19.02 43.97
C LEU A 164 23.38 20.50 43.95
N LEU A 165 22.11 20.79 43.64
CA LEU A 165 21.55 22.15 43.70
C LEU A 165 21.59 22.72 45.12
N ALA A 166 21.19 21.94 46.12
CA ALA A 166 21.26 22.35 47.52
C ALA A 166 22.72 22.62 47.95
N GLY A 167 23.67 21.79 47.51
CA GLY A 167 25.10 22.01 47.74
C GLY A 167 25.62 23.31 47.14
N LEU A 168 25.20 23.65 45.92
CA LEU A 168 25.58 24.90 45.23
C LEU A 168 24.94 26.17 45.82
N LEU A 169 23.75 26.03 46.44
CA LEU A 169 23.03 27.14 47.08
C LEU A 169 23.51 27.41 48.52
N CYS A 170 24.18 26.45 49.15
CA CYS A 170 24.70 26.55 50.52
C CYS A 170 26.20 26.86 50.60
N THR A 171 26.85 27.18 49.47
CA THR A 171 28.23 27.72 49.37
C THR A 171 28.20 29.18 48.99
#